data_AF-A0A8T5Q2Q5-F1
#
_entry.id   AF-A0A8T5Q2Q5-F1
#
_cell.length_a   1.000
_cell.length_b   1.000
_cell.length_c   1.000
_cell.angle_alpha   90.00
_cell.angle_beta   90.00
_cell.angle_gamma   90.00
#
_symmetry.space_group_name_H-M   'P 1'
#
loop_
_entity.id
_entity.type
_entity.pdbx_description
1 polymer ?
#
loop_
_entity_poly.entity_id
_entity_poly.type
_entity_poly.pdbx_seq_one_letter_code
_entity_poly.pdbx_strand_id
1 'polypeptide(L)' 'MNTQIHQLPNKLTGDKKDVIIERFFNKKTLDEIAGYKGLSKERIRQIQNEAIQELRECLRDNPLAKELKGYL' A
#
# COMPACT_ATOMS: atom_id res chain seq x y z
N MET A 1 15.90 12.66 -0.50
CA MET A 1 15.45 11.38 0.09
C MET A 1 14.09 11.63 0.73
N ASN A 2 13.02 11.10 0.15
CA ASN A 2 11.63 11.36 0.59
C ASN A 2 11.29 10.52 1.84
N THR A 3 11.68 11.03 3.00
CA THR A 3 11.54 10.38 4.32
C THR A 3 10.09 10.11 4.74
N GLN A 4 9.10 10.71 4.06
CA GLN A 4 7.67 10.61 4.43
C GLN A 4 6.99 9.31 3.96
N ILE A 5 7.48 8.65 2.90
CA ILE A 5 6.90 7.38 2.43
C ILE A 5 7.13 6.26 3.45
N HIS A 6 8.21 6.32 4.23
CA HIS A 6 8.50 5.33 5.28
C HIS A 6 7.51 5.36 6.46
N GLN A 7 6.73 6.44 6.63
CA GLN A 7 5.74 6.55 7.71
C GLN A 7 4.33 6.10 7.30
N LEU A 8 4.02 6.06 6.00
CA LEU A 8 2.73 5.59 5.46
C LEU A 8 2.41 4.13 5.86
N PRO A 9 3.37 3.17 5.80
CA PRO A 9 3.15 1.79 6.23
C PRO A 9 2.85 1.63 7.73
N ASN A 10 3.12 2.61 8.59
CA ASN A 10 2.85 2.48 10.02
C ASN A 10 1.38 2.71 10.39
N LYS A 11 0.56 3.26 9.47
CA LYS A 11 -0.89 3.38 9.65
C LYS A 11 -1.68 2.19 9.09
N LEU A 12 -1.06 1.37 8.25
CA LEU A 12 -1.66 0.14 7.72
C LEU A 12 -1.42 -1.01 8.71
N THR A 13 -2.47 -1.71 9.10
CA THR A 13 -2.39 -2.86 10.01
C THR A 13 -2.28 -4.19 9.26
N GLY A 14 -1.46 -5.11 9.77
CA GLY A 14 -1.42 -6.52 9.37
C GLY A 14 -1.09 -6.79 7.90
N ASP A 15 -1.83 -7.71 7.29
CA ASP A 15 -1.60 -8.22 5.93
C ASP A 15 -1.56 -7.14 4.84
N LYS A 16 -2.27 -6.03 5.04
CA LYS A 16 -2.31 -4.90 4.11
C LYS A 16 -0.94 -4.22 3.99
N LYS A 17 -0.25 -4.05 5.11
CA LYS A 17 1.10 -3.46 5.15
C LYS A 17 2.08 -4.32 4.37
N ASP A 18 2.06 -5.63 4.60
CA ASP A 18 2.95 -6.57 3.91
C ASP A 18 2.71 -6.55 2.40
N VAL A 19 1.45 -6.63 1.96
CA VAL A 19 1.14 -6.63 0.52
C VAL A 19 1.60 -5.34 -0.16
N ILE A 20 1.47 -4.19 0.51
CA ILE A 20 1.98 -2.91 -0.02
C ILE A 20 3.51 -2.88 -0.05
N ILE A 21 4.19 -3.36 1.01
CA ILE A 21 5.65 -3.39 1.05
C ILE A 21 6.20 -4.32 -0.04
N GLU A 22 5.70 -5.55 -0.11
CA GLU A 22 6.15 -6.54 -1.08
C GLU A 22 5.91 -6.07 -2.52
N ARG A 23 4.75 -5.46 -2.79
CA ARG A 23 4.41 -5.04 -4.15
C ARG A 23 5.12 -3.75 -4.58
N PHE A 24 5.17 -2.74 -3.73
CA PHE A 24 5.66 -1.42 -4.11
C PHE A 24 7.14 -1.18 -3.79
N PHE A 25 7.68 -1.82 -2.74
CA PHE A 25 9.10 -1.69 -2.37
C PHE A 25 9.93 -2.85 -2.94
N ASN A 26 9.46 -4.08 -2.78
CA ASN A 26 10.17 -5.27 -3.28
C ASN A 26 9.81 -5.63 -4.73
N LYS A 27 8.91 -4.86 -5.37
CA LYS A 27 8.47 -5.02 -6.76
C LYS A 27 7.95 -6.42 -7.10
N LYS A 28 7.45 -7.16 -6.11
CA LYS A 28 6.86 -8.49 -6.33
C LYS A 28 5.52 -8.39 -7.04
N THR A 29 5.25 -9.37 -7.89
CA THR A 29 3.98 -9.56 -8.57
C THR A 29 2.90 -10.09 -7.62
N LEU A 30 1.64 -9.98 -8.01
CA LEU A 30 0.53 -10.53 -7.22
C LEU A 30 0.62 -12.05 -7.06
N ASP A 31 1.15 -12.76 -8.06
CA ASP A 31 1.32 -14.22 -7.99
C ASP A 31 2.42 -14.61 -7.01
N GLU A 32 3.55 -13.91 -6.99
CA GLU A 32 4.62 -14.18 -6.03
C GLU A 32 4.16 -13.95 -4.59
N ILE A 33 3.39 -12.88 -4.35
CA ILE A 33 2.83 -12.57 -3.04
C ILE A 33 1.76 -13.61 -2.66
N ALA A 34 0.92 -14.02 -3.61
CA ALA A 34 -0.09 -15.06 -3.42
C ALA A 34 0.54 -16.40 -3.02
N GLY A 35 1.59 -16.81 -3.73
CA GLY A 35 2.35 -18.02 -3.44
C GLY A 35 3.01 -17.99 -2.06
N TYR A 36 3.63 -16.87 -1.68
CA TYR A 36 4.26 -16.72 -0.36
C TYR A 36 3.24 -16.71 0.80
N LYS A 37 2.08 -16.05 0.62
CA LYS A 37 1.05 -15.96 1.66
C LYS A 37 0.07 -17.15 1.68
N GLY A 38 0.14 -18.06 0.71
CA GLY A 38 -0.81 -19.17 0.59
C GLY A 38 -2.25 -18.72 0.30
N LEU A 39 -2.40 -17.56 -0.35
CA LEU A 39 -3.69 -16.95 -0.68
C LEU A 39 -3.93 -16.99 -2.19
N SER A 40 -5.18 -16.84 -2.62
CA SER A 40 -5.46 -16.67 -4.05
C SER A 40 -4.97 -15.30 -4.54
N LYS A 41 -4.58 -15.22 -5.81
CA LYS A 41 -4.20 -13.97 -6.47
C LYS A 41 -5.27 -12.88 -6.33
N GLU A 42 -6.54 -13.27 -6.45
CA GLU A 42 -7.67 -12.36 -6.26
C GLU A 42 -7.77 -11.85 -4.83
N ARG A 43 -7.48 -12.69 -3.83
CA ARG A 43 -7.44 -12.25 -2.44
C ARG A 43 -6.33 -11.22 -2.21
N ILE A 44 -5.15 -11.40 -2.79
CA ILE A 44 -4.08 -10.40 -2.74
C ILE A 44 -4.50 -9.10 -3.44
N ARG A 45 -5.20 -9.18 -4.58
CA ARG A 45 -5.73 -8.01 -5.30
C ARG A 45 -6.73 -7.23 -4.43
N GLN A 46 -7.63 -7.91 -3.75
CA GLN A 46 -8.58 -7.29 -2.81
C GLN A 46 -7.85 -6.58 -1.66
N ILE A 47 -6.93 -7.27 -0.99
CA ILE A 47 -6.12 -6.71 0.10
C ILE A 47 -5.35 -5.47 -0.37
N GLN A 48 -4.76 -5.54 -1.56
CA GLN A 48 -4.04 -4.42 -2.16
C GLN A 48 -4.97 -3.22 -2.43
N ASN A 49 -6.18 -3.45 -2.98
CA ASN A 49 -7.12 -2.38 -3.24
C ASN A 49 -7.62 -1.72 -1.93
N GLU A 50 -7.92 -2.53 -0.91
CA GLU A 50 -8.27 -2.04 0.42
C GLU A 50 -7.14 -1.21 1.03
N ALA A 51 -5.89 -1.70 0.94
CA ALA A 51 -4.73 -0.99 1.45
C ALA A 51 -4.51 0.36 0.72
N ILE A 52 -4.70 0.42 -0.60
CA ILE A 52 -4.63 1.68 -1.36
C ILE A 52 -5.75 2.64 -0.96
N GLN A 53 -6.96 2.12 -0.71
CA GLN A 53 -8.09 2.95 -0.29
C GLN A 53 -7.84 3.58 1.09
N GLU A 54 -7.40 2.78 2.07
CA GLU A 54 -7.01 3.27 3.39
C GLU A 54 -5.85 4.26 3.30
N LEU A 55 -4.87 4.02 2.41
CA LEU A 55 -3.78 4.95 2.15
C LEU A 55 -4.30 6.29 1.64
N ARG A 56 -5.25 6.27 0.69
CA ARG A 56 -5.86 7.48 0.12
C ARG A 56 -6.69 8.24 1.15
N GLU A 57 -7.35 7.55 2.06
CA GLU A 57 -8.12 8.17 3.16
C GLU A 57 -7.18 8.81 4.18
N CYS A 58 -6.14 8.09 4.61
CA CYS A 58 -5.08 8.62 5.47
C CYS A 58 -4.37 9.83 4.87
N LEU A 59 -4.21 9.86 3.55
CA LEU A 59 -3.65 11.00 2.82
C LEU A 59 -4.65 12.14 2.71
N ARG A 60 -5.94 11.89 2.44
CA ARG A 60 -6.98 12.93 2.36
C ARG A 60 -7.10 13.76 3.64
N ASP A 61 -6.98 13.10 4.79
CA ASP A 61 -7.01 13.77 6.10
C ASP A 61 -5.65 14.36 6.52
N ASN A 62 -4.61 14.21 5.68
CA ASN A 62 -3.29 14.77 5.92
C ASN A 62 -3.07 15.99 5.00
N PRO A 63 -2.73 17.18 5.55
CA PRO A 63 -2.51 18.39 4.75
C PRO A 63 -1.48 18.23 3.61
N LEU A 64 -0.59 17.23 3.68
CA LEU A 64 0.35 16.83 2.62
C LEU A 64 -0.30 16.38 1.29
N ALA A 65 -1.49 15.77 1.31
CA ALA A 65 -2.16 15.36 0.05
C ALA A 65 -2.75 16.55 -0.73
N LYS A 66 -2.97 17.68 -0.04
CA LYS A 66 -3.36 18.93 -0.68
C LYS A 66 -2.24 19.48 -1.57
N GLU A 67 -0.98 19.21 -1.20
CA GLU A 67 0.22 19.62 -1.95
C GLU A 67 0.51 18.70 -3.15
N LEU A 68 0.30 17.39 -2.99
CA LEU A 68 0.56 16.40 -4.05
C LEU A 68 -0.47 16.41 -5.19
N LYS A 69 -1.64 17.05 -5.01
CA LYS A 69 -2.63 17.26 -6.08
C LYS A 69 -2.11 18.13 -7.24
N GLY A 70 -0.99 18.84 -7.06
CA GLY A 70 -0.35 19.60 -8.14
C GLY A 70 0.60 18.78 -9.03
N TYR A 71 0.86 17.52 -8.69
CA TYR A 71 1.84 16.65 -9.38
C TYR A 71 1.22 15.43 -10.07
N LEU A 72 -0.12 15.31 -10.07
CA LEU A 72 -0.90 14.34 -10.85
C LEU A 72 -1.74 15.08 -11.89
#